data_AF-A0A3L7SK07-F1
#
_entry.id   AF-A0A3L7SK07-F1
#
_cell.length_a   1.000
_cell.length_b   1.000
_cell.length_c   1.000
_cell.angle_alpha   90.00
_cell.angle_beta   90.00
_cell.angle_gamma   90.00
#
_symmetry.space_group_name_H-M   'P 1'
#
loop_
_entity.id
_entity.type
_entity.pdbx_description
1 polymer ?
#
loop_
_entity_poly.entity_id
_entity_poly.type
_entity_poly.pdbx_seq_one_letter_code
_entity_poly.pdbx_strand_id
1 'polypeptide(L)' 'VLCHGGPIAEPDDAQYILDHTEGIVGFYGASSMERLPVEPAITNRIREFKRITFRSEKSATDVRP' A
#
# COMPACT_ATOMS: atom_id res chain seq x y z
N VAL A 1 -2.02 27.36 -10.68
CA VAL A 1 -1.36 27.03 -9.38
C VAL A 1 -1.58 25.54 -9.07
N LEU A 2 -0.71 24.88 -8.30
CA LEU A 2 -0.91 23.48 -7.87
C LEU A 2 -1.22 23.43 -6.37
N CYS A 3 -2.10 22.50 -5.94
CA CYS A 3 -2.32 22.21 -4.53
C CYS A 3 -1.34 21.14 -4.02
N HIS A 4 -1.00 21.20 -2.73
CA HIS A 4 -0.02 20.32 -2.10
C HIS A 4 -0.15 20.38 -0.56
N GLY A 5 0.07 19.25 0.10
CA GLY A 5 0.25 19.18 1.55
C GLY A 5 -1.06 19.26 2.35
N GLY A 6 -0.92 19.47 3.66
CA GLY A 6 -2.06 19.50 4.58
C GLY A 6 -2.84 18.18 4.57
N PRO A 7 -4.18 18.21 4.57
CA PRO A 7 -5.01 17.01 4.54
C PRO A 7 -5.12 16.34 3.17
N ILE A 8 -4.42 16.82 2.13
CA ILE A 8 -4.50 16.27 0.77
C ILE A 8 -3.52 15.11 0.61
N ALA A 9 -3.91 13.92 1.06
CA ALA A 9 -3.02 12.76 1.12
C ALA A 9 -3.40 11.67 0.10
N GLU A 10 -4.69 11.52 -0.21
CA GLU A 10 -5.23 10.48 -1.09
C GLU A 10 -5.84 11.09 -2.36
N PRO A 11 -6.09 10.29 -3.42
CA PRO A 11 -6.71 10.77 -4.66
C PRO A 11 -8.04 11.50 -4.43
N ASP A 12 -8.88 11.00 -3.53
CA ASP A 12 -10.19 11.59 -3.23
C ASP A 12 -10.06 12.98 -2.58
N ASP A 13 -9.02 13.20 -1.76
CA ASP A 13 -8.75 14.52 -1.19
C ASP A 13 -8.33 15.51 -2.27
N ALA A 14 -7.48 15.07 -3.21
CA ALA A 14 -7.04 15.91 -4.33
C ALA A 14 -8.23 16.25 -5.23
N GLN A 15 -9.11 15.29 -5.51
CA GLN A 15 -10.33 15.49 -6.28
C GLN A 15 -11.25 16.52 -5.61
N TYR A 16 -11.46 16.41 -4.29
CA TYR A 16 -12.25 17.38 -3.53
C TYR A 16 -11.74 18.82 -3.76
N ILE A 17 -10.42 19.02 -3.71
CA ILE A 17 -9.84 20.35 -3.92
C ILE A 17 -10.04 20.85 -5.36
N LEU A 18 -9.89 19.97 -6.36
CA LEU A 18 -10.15 20.30 -7.77
C LEU A 18 -11.61 20.72 -8.00
N ASP A 19 -12.56 20.08 -7.32
CA ASP A 19 -13.99 20.38 -7.48
C ASP A 19 -14.43 21.67 -6.79
N HIS A 20 -13.68 22.14 -5.78
CA HIS A 20 -14.11 23.24 -4.89
C HIS A 20 -13.20 24.48 -4.95
N THR A 21 -12.21 24.52 -5.84
CA THR A 21 -11.25 25.63 -5.93
C THR A 21 -11.00 26.06 -7.37
N GLU A 22 -11.12 27.35 -7.65
CA GLU A 22 -10.82 27.93 -8.98
C GLU A 22 -9.34 28.32 -9.13
N GLY A 23 -8.82 28.32 -10.37
CA GLY A 23 -7.45 28.80 -10.69
C GLY A 23 -6.30 27.82 -10.36
N ILE A 24 -6.61 26.64 -9.84
CA ILE A 24 -5.67 25.53 -9.70
C ILE A 24 -5.72 24.61 -10.93
N VAL A 25 -4.62 23.92 -11.21
CA VAL A 25 -4.46 23.08 -12.41
C VAL A 25 -4.02 21.65 -12.09
N GLY A 26 -3.99 21.27 -10.82
CA GLY A 26 -3.57 19.93 -10.40
C GLY A 26 -3.03 19.88 -8.97
N PHE A 27 -2.47 18.71 -8.64
CA PHE A 27 -1.91 18.36 -7.35
C PHE A 27 -0.43 17.97 -7.47
N TYR A 28 0.38 18.40 -6.50
CA TYR A 28 1.80 18.00 -6.39
C TYR A 28 1.99 17.05 -5.20
N GLY A 29 2.26 15.79 -5.52
CA GLY A 29 2.50 14.73 -4.54
C GLY A 29 3.97 14.57 -4.17
N ALA A 30 4.21 14.19 -2.90
CA ALA A 30 5.50 13.72 -2.40
C ALA A 30 5.26 12.42 -1.61
N SER A 31 5.03 12.51 -0.30
CA SER A 31 4.76 11.33 0.54
C SER A 31 3.54 10.50 0.08
N SER A 32 2.52 11.14 -0.50
CA SER A 32 1.35 10.46 -1.08
C SER A 32 1.66 9.58 -2.29
N MET A 33 2.79 9.82 -2.97
CA MET A 33 3.21 9.03 -4.13
C MET A 33 4.27 7.99 -3.77
N GLU A 34 5.17 8.29 -2.83
CA GLU A 34 6.34 7.44 -2.56
C GLU A 34 6.34 6.74 -1.21
N ARG A 35 5.74 7.32 -0.16
CA ARG A 35 5.85 6.79 1.22
C ARG A 35 4.60 6.04 1.62
N LEU A 36 3.46 6.73 1.61
CA LEU A 36 2.17 6.19 2.03
C LEU A 36 1.76 4.92 1.26
N PRO A 37 1.92 4.83 -0.08
CA PRO A 37 1.60 3.58 -0.79
C PRO A 37 2.66 2.47 -0.57
N VAL A 38 3.93 2.82 -0.34
CA VAL A 38 5.04 1.87 -0.30
C VAL A 38 5.19 1.20 1.07
N GLU A 39 5.02 1.95 2.17
CA GLU A 39 5.13 1.42 3.53
C GLU A 39 4.27 0.18 3.80
N PRO A 40 2.94 0.18 3.52
CA PRO A 40 2.12 -1.00 3.72
C PRO A 40 2.47 -2.12 2.73
N ALA A 41 2.83 -1.78 1.48
CA ALA A 41 3.21 -2.76 0.47
C ALA A 41 4.45 -3.56 0.87
N ILE A 42 5.52 -2.88 1.31
CA ILE A 42 6.74 -3.51 1.82
C ILE A 42 6.43 -4.34 3.06
N THR A 43 5.69 -3.79 4.01
CA THR A 43 5.34 -4.48 5.25
C THR A 43 4.60 -5.80 4.97
N ASN A 44 3.62 -5.76 4.07
CA ASN A 44 2.84 -6.94 3.70
C ASN A 44 3.68 -7.97 2.95
N ARG A 45 4.57 -7.52 2.05
CA ARG A 45 5.51 -8.42 1.36
C ARG A 45 6.42 -9.15 2.34
N ILE A 46 6.96 -8.45 3.34
CA ILE A 46 7.80 -9.07 4.38
C ILE A 46 6.99 -10.10 5.16
N ARG A 47 5.74 -9.79 5.53
CA ARG A 47 4.84 -10.75 6.22
C ARG A 47 4.60 -12.01 5.37
N GLU A 48 4.44 -11.88 4.06
CA GLU A 48 4.30 -13.02 3.15
C GLU A 48 5.55 -13.90 3.14
N PHE A 49 6.74 -13.32 2.97
CA PHE A 49 7.99 -14.08 2.98
C PHE A 49 8.22 -14.80 4.31
N LYS A 50 7.88 -14.15 5.43
CA LYS A 50 7.97 -14.77 6.77
C LYS A 50 7.08 -15.99 6.96
N ARG A 51 6.04 -16.18 6.15
CA ARG A 51 5.10 -17.32 6.25
C ARG A 51 5.55 -18.54 5.46
N ILE A 52 6.59 -18.43 4.63
CA ILE A 52 7.09 -19.57 3.86
C ILE A 52 7.64 -20.61 4.84
N THR A 53 7.26 -21.87 4.63
CA THR A 53 7.74 -23.01 5.43
C THR A 53 8.15 -24.15 4.49
N PHE A 54 9.06 -25.00 4.95
CA PHE A 54 9.41 -26.21 4.23
C PHE A 54 8.20 -27.14 4.17
N ARG A 55 8.12 -27.95 3.11
CA ARG A 55 7.11 -29.01 3.02
C ARG A 55 7.34 -29.96 4.19
N SER A 56 6.35 -30.10 5.07
CA SER A 56 6.41 -31.13 6.11
C SER A 56 6.42 -32.49 5.41
N GLU A 57 7.46 -33.29 5.66
CA GLU A 57 7.46 -34.71 5.29
C GLU A 57 6.31 -35.36 6.07
N LYS A 58 5.25 -35.77 5.36
CA LYS A 58 4.33 -36.76 5.94
C LYS A 58 5.16 -38.02 6.14
N SER A 59 5.44 -38.37 7.39
CA SER A 59 6.10 -39.63 7.70
C SER A 59 5.30 -40.76 7.09
N ALA A 60 5.96 -41.57 6.25
CA ALA A 60 5.41 -42.81 5.70
C ALA A 60 5.35 -43.90 6.80
N THR A 61 4.59 -43.62 7.85
CA THR A 61 4.27 -44.53 8.94
C THR A 61 2.77 -44.48 9.23
N ASP A 62 1.98 -44.71 8.19
CA ASP A 62 0.67 -45.35 8.33
C ASP A 62 0.81 -46.79 7.85
N VAL A 63 1.61 -47.57 8.60
CA VAL A 63 1.46 -49.02 8.62
C VAL A 63 0.53 -49.30 9.79
N ARG A 64 -0.73 -49.52 9.49
CA ARG A 64 -1.69 -50.18 10.38
C ARG A 64 -2.01 -51.56 9.81
N PRO A 65 -2.27 -52.54 10.68
CA PRO A 65 -2.12 -53.97 10.40
C PRO A 65 -3.03 -54.50 9.31
#